data_AF-R7D2C0-F1
#
_entry.id   AF-R7D2C0-F1
#
_cell.length_a   1.000
_cell.length_b   1.000
_cell.length_c   1.000
_cell.angle_alpha   90.00
_cell.angle_beta   90.00
_cell.angle_gamma   90.00
#
_symmetry.space_group_name_H-M   'P 1'
#
loop_
_entity.id
_entity.type
_entity.pdbx_description
1 polymer ?
#
loop_
_entity_poly.entity_id
_entity_poly.type
_entity_poly.pdbx_seq_one_letter_code
_entity_poly.pdbx_strand_id
1 'polypeptide(L)'
;MQKHLSLKHGVLTLLLMLGSCVGLYAQQEQRVTLNLKNVSLKEMFRAIEEQSTYRFSYRNNVVDDRADITVSKKKKWVLLVSINPGGPFGGSATQYFVGDFDGKTFTCESRPEQVKWMDYGKDHYATVTWSDVPDGRHIAMAWMSNWQYANEVPTKQFRSANALPRDLSLYRDEETGECFLSVLPVKEVESLRGRVQEYRAFTASTRQVEKKLPQQWGDACEIVLELLPRSAEKTFIRLSNPDGEKVVMCYDRQSNTFSMDRTQSGITDFSRDFPAVTVAPCPGNGRLKLRLFLDRCSLEAFEADGRMVMTNLLFPNKPYTMLSVYTESGSTRVRSLDIYEITGK
;
A
#
# COMPACT_ATOMS: atom_id res chain seq x y z
N MET A 1 -63.27 -25.48 18.86
CA MET A 1 -63.65 -24.05 18.86
C MET A 1 -63.09 -23.41 17.58
N GLN A 2 -63.82 -22.65 16.76
CA GLN A 2 -64.34 -21.28 17.00
C GLN A 2 -63.20 -20.30 17.39
N LYS A 3 -62.88 -19.22 16.64
CA LYS A 3 -63.39 -18.64 15.35
C LYS A 3 -62.17 -18.12 14.54
N HIS A 4 -62.14 -18.10 13.20
CA HIS A 4 -62.52 -16.98 12.29
C HIS A 4 -62.43 -15.56 12.91
N LEU A 5 -61.96 -14.48 12.26
CA LEU A 5 -61.81 -14.07 10.85
C LEU A 5 -60.47 -13.30 10.65
N SER A 6 -60.05 -12.74 9.50
CA SER A 6 -60.18 -13.01 8.05
C SER A 6 -59.51 -11.84 7.28
N LEU A 7 -58.80 -12.14 6.18
CA LEU A 7 -58.41 -11.34 4.99
C LEU A 7 -58.68 -9.81 4.96
N LYS A 8 -57.86 -8.98 4.29
CA LYS A 8 -57.94 -8.78 2.81
C LYS A 8 -56.78 -7.93 2.22
N HIS A 9 -56.23 -8.42 1.09
CA HIS A 9 -55.74 -7.71 -0.12
C HIS A 9 -54.68 -6.59 0.01
N GLY A 10 -53.81 -6.36 -0.99
CA GLY A 10 -53.65 -7.04 -2.29
C GLY A 10 -52.37 -6.65 -3.01
N VAL A 11 -52.11 -7.29 -4.16
CA VAL A 11 -50.89 -7.06 -4.98
C VAL A 11 -51.07 -5.88 -5.92
N LEU A 12 -50.09 -4.97 -5.98
CA LEU A 12 -49.82 -4.19 -7.18
C LEU A 12 -48.32 -3.87 -7.30
N THR A 13 -47.72 -4.24 -8.43
CA THR A 13 -46.33 -3.91 -8.77
C THR A 13 -46.33 -2.74 -9.74
N LEU A 14 -45.59 -1.67 -9.45
CA LEU A 14 -45.20 -0.70 -10.48
C LEU A 14 -43.83 -0.09 -10.15
N LEU A 15 -42.91 -0.14 -11.12
CA LEU A 15 -41.67 0.64 -11.10
C LEU A 15 -41.94 2.03 -11.65
N LEU A 16 -41.33 3.06 -11.03
CA LEU A 16 -40.83 4.23 -11.74
C LEU A 16 -39.77 4.92 -10.88
N MET A 17 -38.65 5.32 -11.50
CA MET A 17 -37.59 6.12 -10.85
C MET A 17 -37.72 7.58 -11.25
N LEU A 18 -37.29 8.51 -10.38
CA LEU A 18 -36.28 9.54 -10.70
C LEU A 18 -36.02 10.52 -9.54
N GLY A 19 -34.74 10.63 -9.12
CA GLY A 19 -34.14 11.81 -8.47
C GLY A 19 -34.45 12.08 -6.98
N SER A 20 -33.53 12.66 -6.20
CA SER A 20 -32.09 12.88 -6.43
C SER A 20 -31.38 13.32 -5.14
N CYS A 21 -30.14 12.85 -4.93
CA CYS A 21 -29.13 13.40 -3.99
C CYS A 21 -29.46 13.34 -2.47
N VAL A 22 -28.51 13.34 -1.53
CA VAL A 22 -27.05 13.07 -1.51
C VAL A 22 -26.70 12.59 -0.09
N GLY A 23 -25.67 11.75 0.11
CA GLY A 23 -25.31 11.32 1.47
C GLY A 23 -24.26 10.21 1.63
N LEU A 24 -23.30 10.07 0.70
CA LEU A 24 -22.25 9.04 0.80
C LEU A 24 -20.93 9.61 1.34
N TYR A 25 -20.68 9.43 2.64
CA TYR A 25 -19.34 9.56 3.23
C TYR A 25 -19.09 8.47 4.28
N ALA A 26 -18.42 7.39 3.85
CA ALA A 26 -17.60 6.61 4.78
C ALA A 26 -16.28 7.38 4.95
N GLN A 27 -16.31 8.41 5.80
CA GLN A 27 -15.17 9.29 6.06
C GLN A 27 -13.97 8.45 6.55
N GLN A 28 -12.82 8.63 5.92
CA GLN A 28 -11.59 7.94 6.32
C GLN A 28 -11.23 8.37 7.74
N GLU A 29 -11.09 7.42 8.68
CA GLU A 29 -10.67 7.70 10.05
C GLU A 29 -9.24 8.25 10.06
N GLN A 30 -9.09 9.57 9.97
CA GLN A 30 -7.86 10.26 10.37
C GLN A 30 -7.72 10.14 11.89
N ARG A 31 -7.18 9.01 12.35
CA ARG A 31 -6.82 8.79 13.76
C ARG A 31 -5.65 9.67 14.15
N VAL A 32 -5.93 10.78 14.83
CA VAL A 32 -4.90 11.69 15.34
C VAL A 32 -4.51 11.24 16.76
N THR A 33 -3.44 10.45 16.85
CA THR A 33 -2.96 9.91 18.14
C THR A 33 -2.27 11.00 18.97
N LEU A 34 -3.08 11.70 19.77
CA LEU A 34 -2.60 12.59 20.82
C LEU A 34 -2.18 11.78 22.05
N ASN A 35 -0.88 11.73 22.36
CA ASN A 35 -0.35 11.38 23.68
C ASN A 35 -0.13 12.68 24.50
N LEU A 36 0.00 12.65 25.85
CA LEU A 36 -0.66 13.63 26.75
C LEU A 36 0.14 14.24 27.99
N LYS A 37 0.53 15.55 28.05
CA LYS A 37 0.94 16.38 29.24
C LYS A 37 0.56 17.93 29.18
N ASN A 38 0.41 18.65 30.30
CA ASN A 38 -0.40 19.90 30.50
C ASN A 38 -0.33 21.06 29.44
N VAL A 39 -1.48 21.45 28.86
CA VAL A 39 -1.78 22.52 27.88
C VAL A 39 -3.28 22.92 27.86
N SER A 40 -3.66 23.95 27.11
CA SER A 40 -5.05 24.40 26.88
C SER A 40 -5.82 23.62 25.78
N LEU A 41 -7.15 23.80 25.69
CA LEU A 41 -7.96 23.29 24.56
C LEU A 41 -7.43 23.81 23.21
N LYS A 42 -7.04 25.08 23.18
CA LYS A 42 -6.53 25.79 21.99
C LYS A 42 -5.24 25.16 21.47
N GLU A 43 -4.37 24.71 22.37
CA GLU A 43 -3.12 24.01 22.05
C GLU A 43 -3.37 22.55 21.67
N MET A 44 -4.34 21.87 22.32
CA MET A 44 -4.82 20.56 21.88
C MET A 44 -5.32 20.59 20.43
N PHE A 45 -6.17 21.56 20.07
CA PHE A 45 -6.65 21.68 18.69
C PHE A 45 -5.52 22.00 17.71
N ARG A 46 -4.58 22.89 18.04
CA ARG A 46 -3.39 23.12 17.20
C ARG A 46 -2.59 21.83 16.95
N ALA A 47 -2.37 21.02 17.99
CA ALA A 47 -1.69 19.73 17.87
C ALA A 47 -2.47 18.71 17.00
N ILE A 48 -3.77 18.91 16.77
CA ILE A 48 -4.56 18.18 15.77
C ILE A 48 -4.34 18.75 14.36
N GLU A 49 -4.35 20.08 14.21
CA GLU A 49 -4.15 20.76 12.91
C GLU A 49 -2.75 20.53 12.31
N GLU A 50 -1.72 20.42 13.16
CA GLU A 50 -0.35 20.04 12.79
C GLU A 50 -0.23 18.59 12.29
N GLN A 51 -1.21 17.73 12.61
CA GLN A 51 -1.15 16.28 12.39
C GLN A 51 -2.33 15.75 11.56
N SER A 52 -3.12 16.63 10.95
CA SER A 52 -4.30 16.28 10.14
C SER A 52 -4.68 17.38 9.16
N THR A 53 -5.64 17.09 8.28
CA THR A 53 -6.23 18.10 7.38
C THR A 53 -7.39 18.88 8.02
N TYR A 54 -7.76 18.60 9.27
CA TYR A 54 -8.79 19.37 9.97
C TYR A 54 -8.29 20.77 10.31
N ARG A 55 -9.18 21.77 10.28
CA ARG A 55 -8.91 23.14 10.72
C ARG A 55 -10.09 23.62 11.56
N PHE A 56 -9.79 24.18 12.73
CA PHE A 56 -10.79 24.57 13.73
C PHE A 56 -10.95 26.09 13.74
N SER A 57 -12.19 26.57 13.59
CA SER A 57 -12.52 28.00 13.62
C SER A 57 -13.51 28.27 14.74
N TYR A 58 -13.15 29.19 15.63
CA TYR A 58 -13.92 29.49 16.84
C TYR A 58 -14.76 30.74 16.64
N ARG A 59 -16.02 30.72 17.10
CA ARG A 59 -16.88 31.90 17.18
C ARG A 59 -17.08 32.28 18.64
N ASN A 60 -16.72 33.52 18.97
CA ASN A 60 -16.66 34.11 20.31
C ASN A 60 -15.54 33.53 21.21
N ASN A 61 -14.97 34.40 22.05
CA ASN A 61 -13.66 34.20 22.68
C ASN A 61 -13.73 33.40 24.00
N VAL A 62 -14.33 32.20 23.97
CA VAL A 62 -14.31 31.26 25.12
C VAL A 62 -13.91 29.86 24.63
N VAL A 63 -12.65 29.73 24.23
CA VAL A 63 -11.95 28.45 24.21
C VAL A 63 -11.23 28.36 25.57
N ASP A 64 -11.24 27.19 26.22
CA ASP A 64 -10.66 27.06 27.55
C ASP A 64 -9.13 27.17 27.51
N ASP A 65 -8.61 28.29 28.03
CA ASP A 65 -7.19 28.60 28.14
C ASP A 65 -6.54 27.96 29.40
N ARG A 66 -7.27 27.19 30.21
CA ARG A 66 -6.71 26.47 31.37
C ARG A 66 -5.83 25.30 30.94
N ALA A 67 -4.65 25.18 31.57
CA ALA A 67 -3.63 24.20 31.20
C ALA A 67 -3.76 22.84 31.94
N ASP A 68 -4.93 22.21 31.88
CA ASP A 68 -5.22 20.90 32.49
C ASP A 68 -5.31 19.74 31.47
N ILE A 69 -5.82 20.00 30.25
CA ILE A 69 -5.75 19.07 29.12
C ILE A 69 -4.31 18.83 28.74
N THR A 70 -4.00 17.67 28.20
CA THR A 70 -2.67 17.13 28.38
C THR A 70 -2.23 16.58 26.99
N VAL A 71 -1.16 17.13 26.36
CA VAL A 71 -0.50 16.81 25.05
C VAL A 71 1.04 16.57 25.18
N SER A 72 1.63 15.58 24.50
CA SER A 72 3.00 15.03 24.66
C SER A 72 3.37 14.07 23.50
N LYS A 73 4.23 14.49 22.56
CA LYS A 73 4.58 13.73 21.33
C LYS A 73 5.85 12.88 21.51
N LYS A 74 5.73 11.54 21.58
CA LYS A 74 6.91 10.64 21.67
C LYS A 74 7.58 10.48 20.29
N LYS A 75 8.72 11.17 20.09
CA LYS A 75 9.62 10.92 18.96
C LYS A 75 10.30 9.55 19.10
N LYS A 76 10.72 8.99 17.96
CA LYS A 76 11.54 7.77 17.86
C LYS A 76 12.55 7.93 16.74
N TRP A 77 13.68 7.23 16.87
CA TRP A 77 14.70 7.15 15.84
C TRP A 77 14.54 5.87 15.03
N VAL A 78 14.87 5.93 13.74
CA VAL A 78 14.92 4.77 12.84
C VAL A 78 16.32 4.67 12.28
N LEU A 79 16.98 3.53 12.50
CA LEU A 79 18.27 3.21 11.91
C LEU A 79 18.04 2.28 10.72
N LEU A 80 18.25 2.79 9.49
CA LEU A 80 18.21 1.99 8.26
C LEU A 80 19.57 1.30 8.09
N VAL A 81 19.56 0.00 7.78
CA VAL A 81 20.78 -0.78 7.51
C VAL A 81 20.58 -1.62 6.25
N SER A 82 21.41 -1.37 5.24
CA SER A 82 21.41 -2.16 4.01
C SER A 82 22.47 -3.27 4.13
N ILE A 83 22.07 -4.54 3.96
CA ILE A 83 22.94 -5.72 4.07
C ILE A 83 23.03 -6.51 2.75
N ASN A 84 24.21 -7.06 2.45
CA ASN A 84 24.43 -7.90 1.28
C ASN A 84 25.56 -8.94 1.54
N PRO A 85 25.31 -10.25 1.35
CA PRO A 85 24.01 -10.89 1.20
C PRO A 85 23.22 -10.88 2.53
N GLY A 86 22.04 -11.50 2.55
CA GLY A 86 21.23 -11.71 3.76
C GLY A 86 19.77 -11.22 3.67
N GLY A 87 19.37 -10.64 2.54
CA GLY A 87 17.97 -10.23 2.31
C GLY A 87 16.98 -11.41 2.29
N PRO A 88 15.68 -11.15 2.50
CA PRO A 88 14.67 -12.18 2.78
C PRO A 88 14.43 -13.16 1.61
N PHE A 89 14.77 -12.76 0.38
CA PHE A 89 14.66 -13.59 -0.84
C PHE A 89 16.03 -13.87 -1.48
N GLY A 90 17.10 -13.80 -0.68
CA GLY A 90 18.48 -13.87 -1.12
C GLY A 90 19.06 -12.51 -1.52
N GLY A 91 20.38 -12.43 -1.52
CA GLY A 91 21.08 -11.22 -1.94
C GLY A 91 20.91 -10.04 -1.01
N SER A 92 20.72 -8.86 -1.60
CA SER A 92 20.82 -7.57 -0.92
C SER A 92 19.47 -6.95 -0.57
N ALA A 93 19.29 -6.48 0.68
CA ALA A 93 18.06 -5.80 1.12
C ALA A 93 18.31 -4.73 2.20
N THR A 94 17.31 -3.89 2.48
CA THR A 94 17.32 -2.92 3.59
C THR A 94 16.44 -3.38 4.75
N GLN A 95 17.05 -3.61 5.91
CA GLN A 95 16.37 -3.76 7.21
C GLN A 95 16.34 -2.42 7.95
N TYR A 96 15.49 -2.31 8.98
CA TYR A 96 15.45 -1.16 9.86
C TYR A 96 15.29 -1.54 11.34
N PHE A 97 15.76 -0.67 12.22
CA PHE A 97 15.59 -0.77 13.67
C PHE A 97 14.88 0.48 14.17
N VAL A 98 13.88 0.32 15.03
CA VAL A 98 13.23 1.45 15.73
C VAL A 98 13.78 1.53 17.15
N GLY A 99 14.09 2.73 17.63
CA GLY A 99 14.80 2.90 18.89
C GLY A 99 14.87 4.34 19.37
N ASP A 100 15.68 4.56 20.39
CA ASP A 100 16.04 5.89 20.90
C ASP A 100 17.54 6.12 20.66
N PHE A 101 17.94 7.38 20.40
CA PHE A 101 19.33 7.78 20.17
C PHE A 101 19.66 9.00 21.02
N ASP A 102 20.74 8.93 21.81
CA ASP A 102 21.16 9.96 22.77
C ASP A 102 22.21 10.95 22.21
N GLY A 103 22.55 10.82 20.91
CA GLY A 103 23.66 11.53 20.27
C GLY A 103 24.97 10.73 20.17
N LYS A 104 25.04 9.53 20.78
CA LYS A 104 26.21 8.63 20.75
C LYS A 104 25.83 7.16 20.56
N THR A 105 24.76 6.71 21.20
CA THR A 105 24.33 5.31 21.31
C THR A 105 22.91 5.18 20.76
N PHE A 106 22.68 4.23 19.86
CA PHE A 106 21.34 3.83 19.43
C PHE A 106 20.88 2.61 20.22
N THR A 107 19.74 2.74 20.89
CA THR A 107 19.11 1.66 21.66
C THR A 107 17.86 1.20 20.92
N CYS A 108 17.92 0.02 20.28
CA CYS A 108 16.78 -0.62 19.64
C CYS A 108 15.70 -0.96 20.68
N GLU A 109 14.42 -0.69 20.38
CA GLU A 109 13.31 -1.09 21.26
C GLU A 109 12.78 -2.50 20.99
N SER A 110 13.00 -3.00 19.76
CA SER A 110 12.63 -4.36 19.34
C SER A 110 13.70 -5.38 19.73
N ARG A 111 13.27 -6.63 19.94
CA ARG A 111 14.13 -7.72 20.40
C ARG A 111 15.10 -8.22 19.31
N PRO A 112 16.29 -8.77 19.66
CA PRO A 112 17.30 -9.17 18.67
C PRO A 112 16.83 -10.21 17.65
N GLU A 113 15.86 -11.05 17.98
CA GLU A 113 15.27 -12.05 17.09
C GLU A 113 14.33 -11.47 16.02
N GLN A 114 13.90 -10.20 16.14
CA GLN A 114 12.90 -9.59 15.26
C GLN A 114 13.54 -8.75 14.16
N VAL A 115 13.82 -9.37 13.01
CA VAL A 115 14.25 -8.64 11.80
C VAL A 115 13.06 -7.93 11.15
N LYS A 116 13.17 -6.61 10.93
CA LYS A 116 12.15 -5.79 10.25
C LYS A 116 12.70 -5.29 8.92
N TRP A 117 12.03 -5.64 7.82
CA TRP A 117 12.41 -5.25 6.47
C TRP A 117 11.67 -3.99 6.03
N MET A 118 12.38 -3.07 5.37
CA MET A 118 11.77 -1.84 4.82
C MET A 118 10.97 -2.11 3.54
N ASP A 119 11.27 -3.21 2.86
CA ASP A 119 10.63 -3.68 1.64
C ASP A 119 10.73 -5.21 1.60
N TYR A 120 9.67 -5.88 1.15
CA TYR A 120 9.57 -7.34 1.08
C TYR A 120 9.64 -7.89 -0.36
N GLY A 121 10.01 -7.06 -1.33
CA GLY A 121 10.43 -7.49 -2.65
C GLY A 121 11.90 -7.86 -2.70
N LYS A 122 12.42 -8.18 -3.89
CA LYS A 122 13.83 -8.55 -4.07
C LYS A 122 14.73 -7.40 -4.50
N ASP A 123 14.17 -6.30 -5.01
CA ASP A 123 14.92 -5.20 -5.64
C ASP A 123 14.82 -3.88 -4.87
N HIS A 124 15.21 -3.86 -3.60
CA HIS A 124 15.22 -2.66 -2.77
C HIS A 124 16.43 -2.62 -1.83
N TYR A 125 17.48 -1.90 -2.25
CA TYR A 125 18.76 -1.86 -1.54
C TYR A 125 19.38 -0.46 -1.51
N ALA A 126 20.44 -0.28 -0.71
CA ALA A 126 21.21 0.97 -0.58
C ALA A 126 20.33 2.19 -0.26
N THR A 127 19.28 1.98 0.55
CA THR A 127 18.29 3.02 0.86
C THR A 127 18.92 4.18 1.62
N VAL A 128 18.72 5.40 1.12
CA VAL A 128 19.17 6.65 1.71
C VAL A 128 18.00 7.61 1.93
N THR A 129 18.15 8.53 2.87
CA THR A 129 17.17 9.58 3.19
C THR A 129 17.69 10.96 2.83
N TRP A 130 16.79 11.88 2.47
CA TRP A 130 17.13 13.30 2.40
C TRP A 130 17.22 13.91 3.80
N SER A 131 18.27 14.71 4.04
CA SER A 131 18.34 15.62 5.18
C SER A 131 17.47 16.87 4.92
N ASP A 132 17.11 17.56 6.01
CA ASP A 132 16.53 18.92 5.99
C ASP A 132 15.26 19.08 5.10
N VAL A 133 14.50 18.00 4.93
CA VAL A 133 13.23 17.99 4.21
C VAL A 133 12.21 18.89 4.94
N PRO A 134 11.49 19.78 4.22
CA PRO A 134 10.48 20.63 4.83
C PRO A 134 9.29 19.85 5.40
N ASP A 135 8.44 20.56 6.14
CA ASP A 135 7.20 20.05 6.78
C ASP A 135 7.43 18.90 7.79
N GLY A 136 8.68 18.59 8.15
CA GLY A 136 9.02 17.49 9.05
C GLY A 136 8.82 16.10 8.45
N ARG A 137 8.80 15.99 7.11
CA ARG A 137 8.74 14.71 6.40
C ARG A 137 10.08 13.98 6.49
N HIS A 138 10.04 12.65 6.37
CA HIS A 138 11.22 11.82 6.20
C HIS A 138 11.11 11.11 4.86
N ILE A 139 11.82 11.61 3.83
CA ILE A 139 11.77 11.03 2.49
C ILE A 139 12.98 10.12 2.28
N ALA A 140 12.75 8.92 1.76
CA ALA A 140 13.77 7.95 1.38
C ALA A 140 13.71 7.58 -0.11
N MET A 141 14.81 7.06 -0.64
CA MET A 141 14.90 6.45 -1.96
C MET A 141 15.90 5.29 -1.92
N ALA A 142 15.59 4.22 -2.64
CA ALA A 142 16.40 3.01 -2.73
C ALA A 142 16.85 2.75 -4.17
N TRP A 143 17.97 2.07 -4.33
CA TRP A 143 18.41 1.47 -5.59
C TRP A 143 17.53 0.27 -5.89
N MET A 144 16.86 0.28 -7.03
CA MET A 144 15.96 -0.78 -7.47
C MET A 144 16.73 -1.85 -8.23
N SER A 145 17.44 -2.70 -7.47
CA SER A 145 18.14 -3.88 -7.97
C SER A 145 18.56 -4.80 -6.82
N ASN A 146 19.15 -5.95 -7.15
CA ASN A 146 19.75 -6.87 -6.19
C ASN A 146 21.15 -7.31 -6.65
N TRP A 147 22.13 -7.28 -5.73
CA TRP A 147 23.51 -7.67 -6.03
C TRP A 147 23.69 -9.11 -6.54
N GLN A 148 22.72 -10.01 -6.38
CA GLN A 148 22.78 -11.35 -6.98
C GLN A 148 22.75 -11.35 -8.51
N TYR A 149 22.15 -10.34 -9.16
CA TYR A 149 21.97 -10.32 -10.61
C TYR A 149 22.07 -8.91 -11.24
N ALA A 150 22.41 -7.87 -10.46
CA ALA A 150 22.48 -6.49 -10.93
C ALA A 150 23.39 -6.29 -12.16
N ASN A 151 24.45 -7.10 -12.31
CA ASN A 151 25.35 -7.07 -13.46
C ASN A 151 24.83 -7.86 -14.69
N GLU A 152 23.84 -8.72 -14.49
CA GLU A 152 23.31 -9.68 -15.47
C GLU A 152 21.98 -9.21 -16.09
N VAL A 153 21.31 -8.22 -15.51
CA VAL A 153 20.02 -7.70 -16.01
C VAL A 153 20.10 -7.30 -17.50
N PRO A 154 19.06 -7.60 -18.32
CA PRO A 154 19.08 -7.48 -19.78
C PRO A 154 18.96 -6.04 -20.32
N THR A 155 19.33 -5.03 -19.52
CA THR A 155 19.35 -3.61 -19.92
C THR A 155 20.63 -3.27 -20.69
N LYS A 156 20.54 -2.40 -21.71
CA LYS A 156 21.63 -2.15 -22.67
C LYS A 156 22.32 -0.79 -22.53
N GLN A 157 21.57 0.31 -22.53
CA GLN A 157 22.12 1.67 -22.55
C GLN A 157 22.37 2.25 -21.15
N PHE A 158 21.61 1.78 -20.16
CA PHE A 158 21.77 2.07 -18.74
C PHE A 158 21.56 0.77 -17.96
N ARG A 159 21.84 0.79 -16.65
CA ARG A 159 21.66 -0.36 -15.77
C ARG A 159 21.16 0.09 -14.40
N SER A 160 20.13 -0.60 -13.91
CA SER A 160 19.32 -0.26 -12.74
C SER A 160 18.62 1.12 -12.80
N ALA A 161 17.66 1.30 -11.91
CA ALA A 161 16.99 2.56 -11.62
C ALA A 161 16.93 2.74 -10.10
N ASN A 162 16.33 3.84 -9.63
CA ASN A 162 15.89 3.95 -8.25
C ASN A 162 14.40 3.58 -8.16
N ALA A 163 13.97 3.08 -7.01
CA ALA A 163 12.56 2.92 -6.68
C ALA A 163 11.90 4.29 -6.50
N LEU A 164 10.56 4.35 -6.52
CA LEU A 164 9.83 5.57 -6.21
C LEU A 164 10.27 6.17 -4.86
N PRO A 165 10.46 7.49 -4.76
CA PRO A 165 10.72 8.14 -3.47
C PRO A 165 9.56 7.91 -2.51
N ARG A 166 9.89 7.73 -1.22
CA ARG A 166 8.97 7.22 -0.20
C ARG A 166 8.90 8.14 1.00
N ASP A 167 7.69 8.55 1.37
CA ASP A 167 7.43 9.16 2.69
C ASP A 167 7.47 8.05 3.74
N LEU A 168 8.28 8.26 4.78
CA LEU A 168 8.42 7.36 5.92
C LEU A 168 7.64 7.90 7.13
N SER A 169 7.00 6.99 7.85
CA SER A 169 6.31 7.27 9.11
C SER A 169 6.42 6.07 10.05
N LEU A 170 5.99 6.22 11.30
CA LEU A 170 5.93 5.13 12.26
C LEU A 170 4.48 4.83 12.64
N TYR A 171 4.10 3.56 12.61
CA TYR A 171 2.89 3.06 13.25
C TYR A 171 3.25 2.15 14.42
N ARG A 172 2.31 1.98 15.35
CA ARG A 172 2.41 0.97 16.41
C ARG A 172 1.37 -0.10 16.14
N ASP A 173 1.77 -1.35 16.27
CA ASP A 173 0.85 -2.47 16.23
C ASP A 173 0.01 -2.49 17.51
N GLU A 174 -1.32 -2.62 17.37
CA GLU A 174 -2.25 -2.46 18.48
C GLU A 174 -2.30 -3.70 19.41
N GLU A 175 -1.89 -4.87 18.92
CA GLU A 175 -1.90 -6.13 19.69
C GLU A 175 -0.58 -6.39 20.43
N THR A 176 0.56 -6.24 19.74
CA THR A 176 1.90 -6.50 20.30
C THR A 176 2.52 -5.26 20.95
N GLY A 177 2.06 -4.07 20.61
CA GLY A 177 2.67 -2.80 21.00
C GLY A 177 4.00 -2.49 20.30
N GLU A 178 4.46 -3.33 19.36
CA GLU A 178 5.70 -3.09 18.60
C GLU A 178 5.57 -1.91 17.63
N CYS A 179 6.66 -1.17 17.41
CA CYS A 179 6.69 -0.05 16.46
C CYS A 179 7.27 -0.49 15.11
N PHE A 180 6.63 -0.08 14.02
CA PHE A 180 6.98 -0.45 12.66
C PHE A 180 7.00 0.79 11.75
N LEU A 181 7.79 0.69 10.68
CA LEU A 181 7.84 1.69 9.62
C LEU A 181 6.59 1.56 8.73
N SER A 182 5.85 2.65 8.57
CA SER A 182 4.89 2.83 7.47
C SER A 182 5.64 3.50 6.32
N VAL A 183 5.47 2.96 5.11
CA VAL A 183 6.20 3.36 3.90
C VAL A 183 5.18 3.60 2.79
N LEU A 184 5.12 4.83 2.28
CA LEU A 184 4.20 5.23 1.22
C LEU A 184 4.96 5.93 0.08
N PRO A 185 4.51 5.84 -1.18
CA PRO A 185 5.08 6.65 -2.26
C PRO A 185 4.80 8.13 -1.97
N VAL A 186 5.77 9.02 -2.21
CA VAL A 186 5.61 10.44 -1.87
C VAL A 186 4.42 11.07 -2.60
N LYS A 187 3.72 12.00 -1.94
CA LYS A 187 2.54 12.70 -2.47
C LYS A 187 2.78 13.33 -3.85
N GLU A 188 4.01 13.74 -4.16
CA GLU A 188 4.41 14.33 -5.43
C GLU A 188 4.23 13.38 -6.63
N VAL A 189 4.26 12.05 -6.43
CA VAL A 189 3.98 11.04 -7.48
C VAL A 189 2.55 11.20 -8.01
N GLU A 190 1.60 11.66 -7.19
CA GLU A 190 0.22 11.88 -7.63
C GLU A 190 0.09 13.01 -8.66
N SER A 191 1.09 13.91 -8.75
CA SER A 191 1.17 14.97 -9.77
C SER A 191 1.62 14.49 -11.16
N LEU A 192 1.91 13.19 -11.30
CA LEU A 192 2.17 12.50 -12.56
C LEU A 192 0.90 11.86 -13.13
N ARG A 193 -0.20 11.76 -12.36
CA ARG A 193 -1.47 11.16 -12.82
C ARG A 193 -2.06 11.97 -13.98
N GLY A 194 -2.19 11.32 -15.14
CA GLY A 194 -2.90 11.83 -16.31
C GLY A 194 -4.36 11.39 -16.34
N ARG A 195 -4.78 10.76 -17.43
CA ARG A 195 -6.11 10.16 -17.59
C ARG A 195 -6.35 9.03 -16.57
N VAL A 196 -7.62 8.82 -16.23
CA VAL A 196 -8.06 7.70 -15.36
C VAL A 196 -9.05 6.80 -16.12
N GLN A 197 -8.97 5.49 -15.85
CA GLN A 197 -9.87 4.46 -16.37
C GLN A 197 -10.46 3.72 -15.17
N GLU A 198 -11.61 4.20 -14.72
CA GLU A 198 -12.34 3.70 -13.55
C GLU A 198 -13.16 2.44 -13.89
N TYR A 199 -13.19 1.48 -12.97
CA TYR A 199 -14.08 0.32 -13.05
C TYR A 199 -15.00 0.23 -11.83
N ARG A 200 -16.31 0.31 -12.10
CA ARG A 200 -17.37 0.07 -11.10
C ARG A 200 -17.17 -1.27 -10.38
N ALA A 201 -17.46 -1.27 -9.07
CA ALA A 201 -17.34 -2.42 -8.17
C ALA A 201 -17.86 -3.74 -8.77
N PHE A 202 -17.06 -4.80 -8.69
CA PHE A 202 -17.36 -6.12 -9.23
C PHE A 202 -17.02 -7.24 -8.25
N THR A 203 -17.54 -8.44 -8.51
CA THR A 203 -17.21 -9.66 -7.75
C THR A 203 -16.39 -10.57 -8.63
N ALA A 204 -15.29 -11.10 -8.11
CA ALA A 204 -14.50 -12.16 -8.74
C ALA A 204 -14.59 -13.45 -7.90
N SER A 205 -14.37 -14.59 -8.54
CA SER A 205 -14.34 -15.92 -7.91
C SER A 205 -13.40 -16.83 -8.71
N THR A 206 -13.64 -18.14 -8.73
CA THR A 206 -13.02 -19.09 -9.66
C THR A 206 -13.21 -18.70 -11.14
N ARG A 207 -14.26 -17.95 -11.47
CA ARG A 207 -14.35 -17.26 -12.77
C ARG A 207 -13.58 -15.95 -12.68
N GLN A 208 -12.44 -15.89 -13.37
CA GLN A 208 -11.62 -14.67 -13.44
C GLN A 208 -12.37 -13.50 -14.09
N VAL A 209 -12.15 -12.31 -13.56
CA VAL A 209 -12.65 -11.05 -14.13
C VAL A 209 -11.47 -10.28 -14.70
N GLU A 210 -11.53 -10.03 -16.02
CA GLU A 210 -10.46 -9.39 -16.79
C GLU A 210 -10.74 -7.92 -17.08
N LYS A 211 -9.66 -7.13 -17.11
CA LYS A 211 -9.64 -5.67 -17.24
C LYS A 211 -8.42 -5.27 -18.08
N LYS A 212 -8.66 -4.63 -19.23
CA LYS A 212 -7.57 -4.24 -20.14
C LYS A 212 -6.75 -3.10 -19.56
N LEU A 213 -5.43 -3.28 -19.52
CA LEU A 213 -4.49 -2.20 -19.21
C LEU A 213 -4.42 -1.24 -20.42
N PRO A 214 -4.58 0.07 -20.23
CA PRO A 214 -4.75 1.06 -21.30
C PRO A 214 -3.45 1.35 -22.06
N GLN A 215 -3.09 0.48 -23.00
CA GLN A 215 -1.84 0.52 -23.78
C GLN A 215 -1.60 1.84 -24.52
N GLN A 216 -2.66 2.61 -24.82
CA GLN A 216 -2.57 3.93 -25.44
C GLN A 216 -2.00 5.03 -24.52
N TRP A 217 -1.57 4.67 -23.31
CA TRP A 217 -0.84 5.52 -22.35
C TRP A 217 0.66 5.14 -22.26
N GLY A 218 1.09 4.13 -23.01
CA GLY A 218 2.42 3.54 -22.90
C GLY A 218 2.49 2.43 -21.85
N ASP A 219 3.71 2.14 -21.40
CA ASP A 219 4.03 0.95 -20.63
C ASP A 219 3.86 1.13 -19.10
N ALA A 220 3.60 2.36 -18.64
CA ALA A 220 3.61 2.75 -17.24
C ALA A 220 2.23 3.22 -16.74
N CYS A 221 1.79 2.74 -15.57
CA CYS A 221 0.53 3.14 -14.94
C CYS A 221 0.53 2.90 -13.42
N GLU A 222 -0.27 3.67 -12.69
CA GLU A 222 -0.65 3.35 -11.31
C GLU A 222 -2.01 2.65 -11.32
N ILE A 223 -2.08 1.46 -10.73
CA ILE A 223 -3.31 0.69 -10.54
C ILE A 223 -3.68 0.79 -9.06
N VAL A 224 -4.70 1.58 -8.74
CA VAL A 224 -5.29 1.63 -7.41
C VAL A 224 -6.45 0.64 -7.35
N LEU A 225 -6.40 -0.31 -6.41
CA LEU A 225 -7.49 -1.28 -6.25
C LEU A 225 -7.83 -1.51 -4.78
N GLU A 226 -9.08 -1.90 -4.51
CA GLU A 226 -9.52 -2.27 -3.17
C GLU A 226 -10.29 -3.59 -3.18
N LEU A 227 -9.77 -4.57 -2.43
CA LEU A 227 -10.34 -5.89 -2.23
C LEU A 227 -11.10 -5.94 -0.90
N LEU A 228 -12.30 -6.53 -0.95
CA LEU A 228 -13.09 -6.98 0.20
C LEU A 228 -13.26 -8.51 0.07
N PRO A 229 -12.38 -9.32 0.68
CA PRO A 229 -12.23 -10.75 0.35
C PRO A 229 -13.42 -11.66 0.64
N ARG A 230 -14.47 -11.18 1.32
CA ARG A 230 -15.74 -11.89 1.59
C ARG A 230 -15.58 -13.33 2.10
N SER A 231 -15.57 -14.31 1.19
CA SER A 231 -15.50 -15.76 1.49
C SER A 231 -14.33 -16.45 0.79
N ALA A 232 -13.45 -15.69 0.14
CA ALA A 232 -12.19 -16.18 -0.39
C ALA A 232 -11.08 -16.02 0.66
N GLU A 233 -10.36 -17.10 0.94
CA GLU A 233 -9.14 -17.04 1.75
C GLU A 233 -7.95 -16.53 0.92
N LYS A 234 -7.89 -16.88 -0.37
CA LYS A 234 -6.92 -16.32 -1.32
C LYS A 234 -7.59 -15.53 -2.44
N THR A 235 -7.13 -14.29 -2.64
CA THR A 235 -7.46 -13.46 -3.81
C THR A 235 -6.20 -13.24 -4.65
N PHE A 236 -6.30 -13.52 -5.94
CA PHE A 236 -5.21 -13.34 -6.90
C PHE A 236 -5.44 -12.12 -7.79
N ILE A 237 -4.37 -11.39 -8.06
CA ILE A 237 -4.29 -10.30 -9.03
C ILE A 237 -3.19 -10.68 -10.02
N ARG A 238 -3.53 -10.92 -11.29
CA ARG A 238 -2.56 -11.27 -12.33
C ARG A 238 -2.43 -10.14 -13.34
N LEU A 239 -1.22 -9.65 -13.56
CA LEU A 239 -0.86 -8.89 -14.75
C LEU A 239 -0.38 -9.90 -15.81
N SER A 240 -0.79 -9.77 -17.06
CA SER A 240 -0.41 -10.70 -18.14
C SER A 240 -0.46 -10.06 -19.53
N ASN A 241 0.30 -10.63 -20.48
CA ASN A 241 0.40 -10.16 -21.87
C ASN A 241 0.03 -11.27 -22.89
N PRO A 242 0.00 -10.97 -24.21
CA PRO A 242 -0.36 -11.94 -25.25
C PRO A 242 0.65 -13.08 -25.46
N ASP A 243 1.87 -12.95 -24.95
CA ASP A 243 2.94 -13.96 -25.10
C ASP A 243 2.89 -15.00 -23.95
N GLY A 244 1.93 -14.87 -23.04
CA GLY A 244 1.74 -15.75 -21.88
C GLY A 244 2.54 -15.35 -20.64
N GLU A 245 3.36 -14.31 -20.74
CA GLU A 245 4.13 -13.75 -19.62
C GLU A 245 3.19 -13.10 -18.60
N LYS A 246 3.52 -13.23 -17.31
CA LYS A 246 2.65 -12.80 -16.22
C LYS A 246 3.40 -12.53 -14.92
N VAL A 247 2.82 -11.66 -14.10
CA VAL A 247 3.11 -11.54 -12.66
C VAL A 247 1.83 -11.87 -11.91
N VAL A 248 1.93 -12.75 -10.90
CA VAL A 248 0.79 -13.15 -10.08
C VAL A 248 1.02 -12.66 -8.65
N MET A 249 0.21 -11.72 -8.21
CA MET A 249 0.12 -11.34 -6.80
C MET A 249 -0.97 -12.15 -6.11
N CYS A 250 -0.74 -12.58 -4.88
CA CYS A 250 -1.72 -13.28 -4.05
C CYS A 250 -1.85 -12.58 -2.69
N TYR A 251 -3.08 -12.30 -2.28
CA TYR A 251 -3.41 -11.96 -0.90
C TYR A 251 -4.02 -13.19 -0.24
N ASP A 252 -3.33 -13.74 0.76
CA ASP A 252 -3.72 -14.94 1.50
C ASP A 252 -4.03 -14.60 2.96
N ARG A 253 -5.31 -14.71 3.32
CA ARG A 253 -5.84 -14.45 4.66
C ARG A 253 -5.58 -15.59 5.64
N GLN A 254 -5.29 -16.80 5.16
CA GLN A 254 -4.98 -17.93 6.04
C GLN A 254 -3.55 -17.82 6.58
N SER A 255 -2.61 -17.42 5.73
CA SER A 255 -1.22 -17.16 6.13
C SER A 255 -0.95 -15.71 6.60
N ASN A 256 -1.92 -14.80 6.42
CA ASN A 256 -1.74 -13.35 6.63
C ASN A 256 -0.57 -12.78 5.80
N THR A 257 -0.50 -13.14 4.52
CA THR A 257 0.56 -12.69 3.62
C THR A 257 0.04 -12.04 2.33
N PHE A 258 0.89 -11.18 1.76
CA PHE A 258 0.81 -10.74 0.37
C PHE A 258 2.05 -11.23 -0.36
N SER A 259 1.91 -11.90 -1.50
CA SER A 259 3.03 -12.38 -2.30
C SER A 259 2.99 -11.86 -3.73
N MET A 260 4.14 -11.86 -4.39
CA MET A 260 4.31 -11.56 -5.82
C MET A 260 5.22 -12.60 -6.45
N ASP A 261 4.66 -13.41 -7.34
CA ASP A 261 5.33 -14.38 -8.20
C ASP A 261 5.70 -13.72 -9.54
N ARG A 262 7.00 -13.63 -9.81
CA ARG A 262 7.56 -13.16 -11.08
C ARG A 262 8.28 -14.26 -11.88
N THR A 263 8.14 -15.53 -11.51
CA THR A 263 8.84 -16.65 -12.16
C THR A 263 8.57 -16.77 -13.65
N GLN A 264 7.40 -16.31 -14.10
CA GLN A 264 6.97 -16.27 -15.51
C GLN A 264 6.78 -14.84 -16.04
N SER A 265 7.51 -13.86 -15.49
CA SER A 265 7.38 -12.43 -15.83
C SER A 265 7.96 -12.03 -17.19
N GLY A 266 8.70 -12.91 -17.84
CA GLY A 266 9.27 -12.73 -19.18
C GLY A 266 10.68 -13.28 -19.27
N ILE A 267 11.64 -12.44 -19.64
CA ILE A 267 13.07 -12.75 -19.61
C ILE A 267 13.49 -12.94 -18.14
N THR A 268 13.69 -14.18 -17.71
CA THR A 268 14.09 -14.54 -16.33
C THR A 268 15.32 -15.45 -16.27
N ASP A 269 15.80 -15.92 -17.42
CA ASP A 269 16.88 -16.90 -17.58
C ASP A 269 18.30 -16.30 -17.46
N PHE A 270 18.42 -14.97 -17.57
CA PHE A 270 19.70 -14.25 -17.42
C PHE A 270 20.38 -14.46 -16.06
N SER A 271 19.63 -14.83 -15.02
CA SER A 271 20.19 -15.24 -13.74
C SER A 271 19.26 -16.21 -12.99
N ARG A 272 19.79 -17.33 -12.52
CA ARG A 272 19.03 -18.36 -11.77
C ARG A 272 18.35 -17.82 -10.50
N ASP A 273 18.88 -16.73 -9.96
CA ASP A 273 18.45 -16.09 -8.72
C ASP A 273 17.38 -14.99 -8.97
N PHE A 274 17.04 -14.70 -10.23
CA PHE A 274 15.99 -13.75 -10.61
C PHE A 274 14.55 -14.29 -10.47
N PRO A 275 14.16 -15.46 -11.05
CA PRO A 275 12.79 -15.96 -10.93
C PRO A 275 12.48 -16.33 -9.48
N ALA A 276 11.52 -15.62 -8.87
CA ALA A 276 11.24 -15.72 -7.45
C ALA A 276 9.76 -15.48 -7.15
N VAL A 277 9.32 -15.98 -5.98
CA VAL A 277 8.10 -15.57 -5.30
C VAL A 277 8.52 -14.83 -4.04
N THR A 278 8.22 -13.53 -4.00
CA THR A 278 8.50 -12.66 -2.83
C THR A 278 7.25 -12.58 -1.95
N VAL A 279 7.41 -12.49 -0.63
CA VAL A 279 6.32 -12.64 0.34
C VAL A 279 6.47 -11.65 1.50
N ALA A 280 5.42 -10.89 1.76
CA ALA A 280 5.33 -9.95 2.87
C ALA A 280 4.28 -10.38 3.90
N PRO A 281 4.49 -10.14 5.21
CA PRO A 281 3.41 -10.08 6.18
C PRO A 281 2.38 -9.03 5.74
N CYS A 282 1.10 -9.42 5.70
CA CYS A 282 -0.01 -8.55 5.34
C CYS A 282 -1.27 -8.97 6.16
N PRO A 283 -1.28 -8.73 7.48
CA PRO A 283 -2.37 -9.14 8.36
C PRO A 283 -3.70 -8.51 7.97
N GLY A 284 -4.73 -9.34 7.81
CA GLY A 284 -5.96 -8.94 7.14
C GLY A 284 -7.04 -8.32 8.03
N ASN A 285 -7.34 -7.03 7.83
CA ASN A 285 -8.43 -6.31 8.50
C ASN A 285 -9.80 -6.42 7.79
N GLY A 286 -10.02 -7.47 6.99
CA GLY A 286 -11.22 -7.65 6.15
C GLY A 286 -11.24 -6.81 4.85
N ARG A 287 -10.24 -5.95 4.66
CA ARG A 287 -9.96 -5.17 3.44
C ARG A 287 -8.52 -5.45 3.00
N LEU A 288 -8.20 -5.13 1.75
CA LEU A 288 -6.85 -4.78 1.31
C LEU A 288 -6.95 -3.73 0.21
N LYS A 289 -6.34 -2.55 0.41
CA LYS A 289 -6.23 -1.51 -0.62
C LYS A 289 -4.77 -1.44 -1.06
N LEU A 290 -4.53 -1.52 -2.36
CA LEU A 290 -3.20 -1.50 -2.96
C LEU A 290 -3.07 -0.32 -3.92
N ARG A 291 -1.86 0.23 -3.98
CA ARG A 291 -1.35 1.04 -5.08
C ARG A 291 -0.25 0.23 -5.74
N LEU A 292 -0.44 -0.17 -6.99
CA LEU A 292 0.55 -0.89 -7.78
C LEU A 292 1.11 0.06 -8.84
N PHE A 293 2.40 0.34 -8.82
CA PHE A 293 3.06 1.14 -9.85
C PHE A 293 3.77 0.18 -10.80
N LEU A 294 3.22 0.05 -12.01
CA LEU A 294 3.82 -0.70 -13.10
C LEU A 294 4.62 0.29 -13.97
N ASP A 295 5.86 -0.05 -14.28
CA ASP A 295 6.66 0.56 -15.35
C ASP A 295 7.34 -0.58 -16.15
N ARG A 296 8.00 -0.24 -17.27
CA ARG A 296 8.59 -1.16 -18.27
C ARG A 296 9.34 -2.35 -17.71
N CYS A 297 10.03 -2.16 -16.59
CA CYS A 297 10.85 -3.18 -15.96
C CYS A 297 10.70 -3.27 -14.44
N SER A 298 9.58 -2.81 -13.87
CA SER A 298 9.34 -2.90 -12.42
C SER A 298 7.87 -2.96 -12.04
N LEU A 299 7.61 -3.51 -10.86
CA LEU A 299 6.34 -3.42 -10.15
C LEU A 299 6.60 -3.13 -8.68
N GLU A 300 6.20 -1.94 -8.23
CA GLU A 300 6.18 -1.55 -6.81
C GLU A 300 4.75 -1.66 -6.28
N ALA A 301 4.54 -2.50 -5.27
CA ALA A 301 3.26 -2.66 -4.60
C ALA A 301 3.30 -2.02 -3.21
N PHE A 302 2.34 -1.13 -2.91
CA PHE A 302 2.17 -0.48 -1.61
C PHE A 302 0.76 -0.76 -1.06
N GLU A 303 0.68 -1.17 0.19
CA GLU A 303 -0.56 -1.15 0.98
C GLU A 303 -0.92 0.29 1.38
N ALA A 304 -2.20 0.61 1.51
CA ALA A 304 -2.70 1.98 1.64
C ALA A 304 -2.34 2.69 2.95
N ASP A 305 -2.20 1.97 4.07
CA ASP A 305 -1.69 2.49 5.34
C ASP A 305 -0.14 2.34 5.45
N GLY A 306 0.51 1.91 4.35
CA GLY A 306 1.95 1.78 4.20
C GLY A 306 2.56 0.61 4.98
N ARG A 307 1.76 -0.35 5.45
CA ARG A 307 2.22 -1.44 6.34
C ARG A 307 2.92 -2.59 5.60
N MET A 308 2.73 -2.66 4.28
CA MET A 308 3.33 -3.65 3.39
C MET A 308 3.78 -2.95 2.12
N VAL A 309 5.07 -3.13 1.77
CA VAL A 309 5.66 -2.63 0.52
C VAL A 309 6.55 -3.71 -0.09
N MET A 310 6.50 -3.84 -1.42
CA MET A 310 7.20 -4.88 -2.17
C MET A 310 7.65 -4.38 -3.55
N THR A 311 8.97 -4.35 -3.76
CA THR A 311 9.61 -3.89 -5.02
C THR A 311 10.28 -5.04 -5.77
N ASN A 312 9.86 -5.27 -7.01
CA ASN A 312 10.50 -6.24 -7.89
C ASN A 312 10.76 -5.66 -9.28
N LEU A 313 11.96 -5.86 -9.80
CA LEU A 313 12.25 -5.74 -11.22
C LEU A 313 11.53 -6.85 -12.00
N LEU A 314 11.19 -6.55 -13.24
CA LEU A 314 10.53 -7.41 -14.23
C LEU A 314 11.18 -7.18 -15.60
N PHE A 315 11.16 -8.16 -16.51
CA PHE A 315 11.67 -7.98 -17.87
C PHE A 315 10.77 -8.66 -18.91
N PRO A 316 9.52 -8.21 -19.10
CA PRO A 316 8.62 -8.78 -20.09
C PRO A 316 9.08 -8.47 -21.53
N ASN A 317 8.89 -9.41 -22.45
CA ASN A 317 9.13 -9.19 -23.89
C ASN A 317 8.06 -8.29 -24.53
N LYS A 318 6.86 -8.20 -23.94
CA LYS A 318 5.81 -7.23 -24.32
C LYS A 318 5.13 -6.62 -23.09
N PRO A 319 4.68 -5.35 -23.13
CA PRO A 319 3.93 -4.74 -22.03
C PRO A 319 2.74 -5.60 -21.58
N TYR A 320 2.43 -5.60 -20.28
CA TYR A 320 1.24 -6.29 -19.78
C TYR A 320 -0.03 -5.60 -20.31
N THR A 321 -0.94 -6.39 -20.87
CA THR A 321 -2.16 -5.89 -21.54
C THR A 321 -3.43 -6.15 -20.73
N MET A 322 -3.38 -7.04 -19.74
CA MET A 322 -4.54 -7.47 -18.98
C MET A 322 -4.23 -7.60 -17.48
N LEU A 323 -5.06 -6.97 -16.66
CA LEU A 323 -5.23 -7.29 -15.24
C LEU A 323 -6.38 -8.29 -15.09
N SER A 324 -6.17 -9.35 -14.32
CA SER A 324 -7.18 -10.37 -13.98
C SER A 324 -7.32 -10.46 -12.47
N VAL A 325 -8.55 -10.51 -11.94
CA VAL A 325 -8.81 -10.83 -10.53
C VAL A 325 -9.58 -12.14 -10.43
N TYR A 326 -9.14 -13.06 -9.56
CA TYR A 326 -9.77 -14.38 -9.36
C TYR A 326 -9.49 -14.93 -7.95
N THR A 327 -10.11 -16.06 -7.60
CA THR A 327 -9.91 -16.77 -6.32
C THR A 327 -9.82 -18.29 -6.57
N GLU A 328 -9.11 -19.02 -5.70
CA GLU A 328 -9.12 -20.50 -5.71
C GLU A 328 -10.48 -21.06 -5.28
N SER A 329 -11.14 -20.38 -4.34
CA SER A 329 -12.44 -20.74 -3.77
C SER A 329 -13.20 -19.49 -3.31
N GLY A 330 -14.47 -19.65 -2.93
CA GLY A 330 -15.29 -18.54 -2.42
C GLY A 330 -15.50 -17.41 -3.45
N SER A 331 -15.51 -16.17 -2.97
CA SER A 331 -15.60 -14.98 -3.81
C SER A 331 -14.99 -13.77 -3.12
N THR A 332 -14.47 -12.82 -3.90
CA THR A 332 -13.93 -11.52 -3.44
C THR A 332 -14.68 -10.38 -4.14
N ARG A 333 -14.90 -9.26 -3.45
CA ARG A 333 -15.47 -8.05 -4.07
C ARG A 333 -14.39 -7.00 -4.25
N VAL A 334 -14.15 -6.61 -5.50
CA VAL A 334 -13.37 -5.42 -5.82
C VAL A 334 -14.28 -4.20 -5.63
N ARG A 335 -13.95 -3.32 -4.68
CA ARG A 335 -14.76 -2.13 -4.33
C ARG A 335 -14.55 -1.00 -5.34
N SER A 336 -13.30 -0.74 -5.70
CA SER A 336 -12.92 0.06 -6.86
C SER A 336 -11.67 -0.54 -7.51
N LEU A 337 -11.46 -0.18 -8.78
CA LEU A 337 -10.25 -0.49 -9.54
C LEU A 337 -10.08 0.66 -10.53
N ASP A 338 -9.09 1.50 -10.27
CA ASP A 338 -8.91 2.79 -10.90
C ASP A 338 -7.48 2.80 -11.46
N ILE A 339 -7.35 2.84 -12.79
CA ILE A 339 -6.04 2.83 -13.46
C ILE A 339 -5.73 4.26 -13.91
N TYR A 340 -4.59 4.79 -13.48
CA TYR A 340 -4.10 6.12 -13.83
C TYR A 340 -2.92 6.03 -14.79
N GLU A 341 -2.97 6.86 -15.83
CA GLU A 341 -1.83 7.20 -16.69
C GLU A 341 -0.73 7.85 -15.86
N ILE A 342 0.52 7.43 -16.04
CA ILE A 342 1.68 8.08 -15.40
C ILE A 342 2.42 8.87 -16.48
N THR A 343 2.26 10.19 -16.43
CA THR A 343 2.86 11.12 -17.38
C THR A 343 4.29 11.47 -17.00
N GLY A 344 5.25 11.09 -17.85
CA GLY A 344 6.51 11.82 -17.94
C GLY A 344 6.23 13.21 -18.51
N LYS A 345 6.78 14.25 -17.87
CA LYS A 345 6.67 15.65 -18.30
C LYS A 345 7.84 16.04 -19.21
#